data_AF-A0A5J4QB15-F1
#
_entry.id   AF-A0A5J4QB15-F1
#
_cell.length_a   1.000
_cell.length_b   1.000
_cell.length_c   1.000
_cell.angle_alpha   90.00
_cell.angle_beta   90.00
_cell.angle_gamma   90.00
#
_symmetry.space_group_name_H-M   'P 1'
#
loop_
_entity.id
_entity.type
_entity.pdbx_description
1 polymer ?
#
loop_
_entity_poly.entity_id
_entity_poly.type
_entity_poly.pdbx_seq_one_letter_code
_entity_poly.pdbx_strand_id
1 'polypeptide(L)'
;MKKVYYLVVIATVALITFGGCNEDKDEAATLTVSPVDAVEFAADGTTTSAVTFTVTTNQSEWDATSNQTWLTVEKSAMSFTLSAEAHTSTTAPEAAIVTVTANTAKAITINVTQAAYVPGDPELQSIAVTVPPAKTTYNVDDVIDLAGLVVTGTYSIGEPQTLTVTDADVTYDFSTTGIKTVTITIGDKTATFDVTVGFISATSAGGQYTYNIIADGTWTASSNESWCNVSHASGSGNATLTINVAAHTEKTPRSATIIITGNGEPYSITVAQMSEFVIDRNLSWTEANGARHTTIPADKNQWNNGEVLEYKKATKGAGVNLVIIGDAFNQMELAVGSVYETSSKELADMFFRMPVVRDYQEYFNIYIL
;
A
#
# COMPACT_ATOMS: atom_id res chain seq x y z
N MET A 1 -60.56 27.61 -111.55
CA MET A 1 -59.18 27.12 -111.81
C MET A 1 -59.16 25.60 -111.58
N LYS A 2 -58.54 24.88 -112.52
CA LYS A 2 -58.35 23.42 -112.73
C LYS A 2 -58.13 22.59 -111.43
N LYS A 3 -58.52 21.32 -111.24
CA LYS A 3 -58.81 20.11 -112.07
C LYS A 3 -59.61 19.12 -111.18
N VAL A 4 -60.65 18.41 -111.65
CA VAL A 4 -60.65 17.12 -112.39
C VAL A 4 -60.02 15.93 -111.65
N TYR A 5 -60.90 15.02 -111.17
CA TYR A 5 -60.97 13.53 -111.11
C TYR A 5 -59.68 12.64 -111.21
N TYR A 6 -59.57 11.39 -110.73
CA TYR A 6 -60.49 10.27 -110.46
C TYR A 6 -59.86 9.27 -109.43
N LEU A 7 -60.71 8.40 -108.87
CA LEU A 7 -60.45 7.19 -108.06
C LEU A 7 -59.17 6.39 -108.38
N VAL A 8 -58.63 5.69 -107.36
CA VAL A 8 -58.41 4.22 -107.32
C VAL A 8 -57.97 3.83 -105.90
N VAL A 9 -58.62 2.80 -105.34
CA VAL A 9 -58.23 2.07 -104.12
C VAL A 9 -57.06 1.13 -104.47
N ILE A 10 -56.07 0.92 -103.60
CA ILE A 10 -55.38 -0.39 -103.39
C ILE A 10 -54.26 -0.33 -102.31
N ALA A 11 -54.26 -1.40 -101.50
CA ALA A 11 -53.20 -2.13 -100.77
C ALA A 11 -52.23 -1.44 -99.79
N THR A 12 -52.22 -2.00 -98.59
CA THR A 12 -51.12 -2.00 -97.61
C THR A 12 -49.99 -2.95 -98.02
N VAL A 13 -48.74 -2.46 -97.98
CA VAL A 13 -47.51 -3.25 -97.89
C VAL A 13 -46.56 -2.55 -96.91
N ALA A 14 -46.00 -3.30 -95.96
CA ALA A 14 -45.01 -2.85 -95.00
C ALA A 14 -43.62 -2.70 -95.65
N LEU A 15 -42.83 -1.68 -95.28
CA LEU A 15 -41.35 -1.73 -95.34
C LEU A 15 -40.65 -0.58 -94.58
N ILE A 16 -39.82 -0.98 -93.61
CA ILE A 16 -38.49 -0.47 -93.19
C ILE A 16 -38.28 1.06 -93.05
N THR A 17 -38.10 1.51 -91.81
CA THR A 17 -37.59 2.84 -91.46
C THR A 17 -36.06 2.86 -91.52
N PHE A 18 -35.49 3.67 -92.42
CA PHE A 18 -34.09 4.08 -92.34
C PHE A 18 -33.93 5.15 -91.25
N GLY A 19 -33.08 4.87 -90.26
CA GLY A 19 -32.69 5.79 -89.22
C GLY A 19 -31.93 6.98 -89.79
N GLY A 20 -32.47 8.18 -89.58
CA GLY A 20 -31.73 9.42 -89.73
C GLY A 20 -30.66 9.50 -88.64
N CYS A 21 -29.44 9.85 -89.03
CA CYS A 21 -28.39 10.24 -88.11
C CYS A 21 -28.82 11.53 -87.38
N ASN A 22 -29.25 11.40 -86.12
CA ASN A 22 -29.09 12.47 -85.16
C ASN A 22 -27.66 12.37 -84.65
N GLU A 23 -26.83 13.38 -84.91
CA GLU A 23 -25.69 13.64 -84.05
C GLU A 23 -26.24 14.09 -82.70
N ASP A 24 -26.59 13.13 -81.85
CA ASP A 24 -26.82 13.40 -80.43
C ASP A 24 -25.47 13.89 -79.88
N LYS A 25 -25.38 15.20 -79.64
CA LYS A 25 -24.27 15.75 -78.87
C LYS A 25 -24.39 15.18 -77.47
N ASP A 26 -23.59 14.16 -77.15
CA ASP A 26 -23.50 13.61 -75.79
C ASP A 26 -23.35 14.78 -74.80
N GLU A 27 -24.31 14.91 -73.87
CA GLU A 27 -24.22 15.90 -72.81
C GLU A 27 -22.96 15.63 -71.98
N ALA A 28 -22.23 16.69 -71.62
CA ALA A 28 -21.02 16.55 -70.83
C ALA A 28 -21.32 15.88 -69.47
N ALA A 29 -20.46 14.95 -69.05
CA ALA A 29 -20.62 14.25 -67.78
C ALA A 29 -20.51 15.23 -66.59
N THR A 30 -21.53 15.28 -65.75
CA THR A 30 -21.57 16.13 -64.55
C THR A 30 -21.51 15.28 -63.29
N LEU A 31 -20.74 15.70 -62.28
CA LEU A 31 -20.73 15.11 -60.96
C LEU A 31 -20.63 16.23 -59.92
N THR A 32 -21.53 16.24 -58.95
CA THR A 32 -21.45 17.12 -57.78
C THR A 32 -21.73 16.32 -56.52
N VAL A 33 -20.99 16.64 -55.45
CA VAL A 33 -21.22 16.09 -54.12
C VAL A 33 -21.51 17.27 -53.18
N SER A 34 -22.42 17.09 -52.23
CA SER A 34 -22.71 18.10 -51.20
C SER A 34 -22.98 17.43 -49.85
N PRO A 35 -22.29 17.83 -48.76
CA PRO A 35 -21.18 18.79 -48.71
C PRO A 35 -19.87 18.25 -49.34
N VAL A 36 -18.81 19.07 -49.42
CA VAL A 36 -17.45 18.62 -49.84
C VAL A 36 -16.37 18.98 -48.80
N ASP A 37 -16.79 19.43 -47.63
CA ASP A 37 -15.89 19.82 -46.55
C ASP A 37 -15.14 18.62 -45.99
N ALA A 38 -13.97 18.87 -45.42
CA ALA A 38 -13.21 17.84 -44.73
C ALA A 38 -14.01 17.29 -43.53
N VAL A 39 -13.88 15.99 -43.28
CA VAL A 39 -14.51 15.32 -42.15
C VAL A 39 -13.46 14.97 -41.10
N GLU A 40 -13.77 15.26 -39.84
CA GLU A 40 -12.89 14.97 -38.71
C GLU A 40 -13.59 14.00 -37.76
N PHE A 41 -12.97 12.85 -37.52
CA PHE A 41 -13.39 11.89 -36.50
C PHE A 41 -12.54 12.05 -35.24
N ALA A 42 -13.17 11.98 -34.08
CA ALA A 42 -12.49 11.73 -32.82
C ALA A 42 -11.91 10.30 -32.80
N ALA A 43 -10.99 10.05 -31.86
CA ALA A 43 -10.37 8.73 -31.74
C ALA A 43 -11.39 7.61 -31.46
N ASP A 44 -12.54 7.91 -30.87
CA ASP A 44 -13.62 6.93 -30.63
C ASP A 44 -14.50 6.67 -31.87
N GLY A 45 -14.20 7.30 -33.01
CA GLY A 45 -14.97 7.15 -34.25
C GLY A 45 -16.21 8.04 -34.33
N THR A 46 -16.42 8.95 -33.37
CA THR A 46 -17.50 9.94 -33.44
C THR A 46 -17.09 11.18 -34.22
N THR A 47 -18.06 11.89 -34.80
CA THR A 47 -17.83 13.17 -35.48
C THR A 47 -19.00 14.12 -35.20
N THR A 48 -18.72 15.42 -35.26
CA THR A 48 -19.73 16.49 -35.11
C THR A 48 -20.26 17.00 -36.44
N SER A 49 -19.64 16.60 -37.56
CA SER A 49 -20.03 16.98 -38.92
C SER A 49 -21.07 16.03 -39.52
N ALA A 50 -21.89 16.54 -40.44
CA ALA A 50 -22.85 15.71 -41.18
C ALA A 50 -22.13 14.63 -42.00
N VAL A 51 -22.37 13.37 -41.68
CA VAL A 51 -21.79 12.21 -42.37
C VAL A 51 -22.64 11.75 -43.56
N THR A 52 -23.53 12.58 -44.10
CA THR A 52 -24.35 12.23 -45.26
C THR A 52 -24.04 13.15 -46.42
N PHE A 53 -23.58 12.56 -47.50
CA PHE A 53 -23.18 13.24 -48.72
C PHE A 53 -24.17 12.92 -49.82
N THR A 54 -24.74 13.94 -50.46
CA THR A 54 -25.62 13.76 -51.62
C THR A 54 -24.80 13.81 -52.90
N VAL A 55 -25.02 12.84 -53.79
CA VAL A 55 -24.38 12.72 -55.09
C VAL A 55 -25.40 13.06 -56.17
N THR A 56 -25.04 13.96 -57.07
CA THR A 56 -25.84 14.29 -58.26
C THR A 56 -24.97 14.12 -59.50
N THR A 57 -25.42 13.30 -60.43
CA THR A 57 -24.73 13.02 -61.70
C THR A 57 -25.74 12.76 -62.81
N ASN A 58 -25.36 13.04 -64.06
CA ASN A 58 -26.11 12.65 -65.24
C ASN A 58 -25.65 11.30 -65.82
N GLN A 59 -24.75 10.61 -65.13
CA GLN A 59 -24.24 9.28 -65.51
C GLN A 59 -25.12 8.17 -64.92
N SER A 60 -25.13 7.01 -65.57
CA SER A 60 -25.91 5.84 -65.13
C SER A 60 -25.39 5.21 -63.84
N GLU A 61 -24.10 5.41 -63.52
CA GLU A 61 -23.43 4.83 -62.37
C GLU A 61 -22.47 5.83 -61.74
N TRP A 62 -22.31 5.71 -60.42
CA TRP A 62 -21.32 6.43 -59.64
C TRP A 62 -20.76 5.52 -58.55
N ASP A 63 -19.58 5.85 -58.05
CA ASP A 63 -18.92 5.13 -56.96
C ASP A 63 -18.26 6.09 -55.96
N ALA A 64 -18.07 5.61 -54.73
CA ALA A 64 -17.33 6.30 -53.68
C ALA A 64 -16.50 5.28 -52.90
N THR A 65 -15.19 5.50 -52.82
CA THR A 65 -14.25 4.58 -52.15
C THR A 65 -13.28 5.35 -51.26
N SER A 66 -12.86 4.73 -50.14
CA SER A 66 -11.80 5.22 -49.27
C SER A 66 -10.48 4.52 -49.62
N ASN A 67 -9.35 5.23 -49.53
CA ASN A 67 -8.02 4.64 -49.62
C ASN A 67 -7.50 4.04 -48.29
N GLN A 68 -8.23 4.21 -47.18
CA GLN A 68 -7.88 3.69 -45.86
C GLN A 68 -8.91 2.67 -45.36
N THR A 69 -8.45 1.66 -44.63
CA THR A 69 -9.29 0.56 -44.13
C THR A 69 -10.06 0.89 -42.85
N TRP A 70 -9.63 1.90 -42.09
CA TRP A 70 -10.30 2.35 -40.86
C TRP A 70 -11.58 3.15 -41.12
N LEU A 71 -11.78 3.62 -42.36
CA LEU A 71 -12.93 4.42 -42.78
C LEU A 71 -13.83 3.61 -43.72
N THR A 72 -15.09 3.41 -43.31
CA THR A 72 -16.11 2.72 -44.11
C THR A 72 -16.95 3.75 -44.89
N VAL A 73 -17.21 3.43 -46.16
CA VAL A 73 -18.08 4.21 -47.06
C VAL A 73 -19.33 3.37 -47.36
N GLU A 74 -20.49 3.77 -46.84
CA GLU A 74 -21.76 3.08 -47.09
C GLU A 74 -22.60 3.85 -48.11
N LYS A 75 -22.78 3.26 -49.30
CA LYS A 75 -23.46 3.88 -50.45
C LYS A 75 -24.96 3.59 -50.45
N SER A 76 -25.73 4.56 -50.92
CA SER A 76 -27.17 4.51 -51.23
C SER A 76 -27.39 4.95 -52.68
N ALA A 77 -28.64 5.08 -53.14
CA ALA A 77 -28.92 5.41 -54.55
C ALA A 77 -28.34 6.77 -55.00
N MET A 78 -28.45 7.80 -54.17
CA MET A 78 -28.00 9.18 -54.47
C MET A 78 -27.19 9.79 -53.33
N SER A 79 -26.67 8.97 -52.42
CA SER A 79 -25.92 9.45 -51.26
C SER A 79 -24.95 8.39 -50.75
N PHE A 80 -24.00 8.80 -49.92
CA PHE A 80 -23.21 7.88 -49.10
C PHE A 80 -23.04 8.43 -47.70
N THR A 81 -22.68 7.54 -46.78
CA THR A 81 -22.29 7.91 -45.42
C THR A 81 -20.89 7.40 -45.09
N LEU A 82 -20.27 8.06 -44.11
CA LEU A 82 -18.94 7.73 -43.62
C LEU A 82 -19.02 7.34 -42.14
N SER A 83 -18.36 6.24 -41.79
CA SER A 83 -18.17 5.83 -40.39
C SER A 83 -16.73 5.36 -40.17
N ALA A 84 -16.15 5.72 -39.03
CA ALA A 84 -14.80 5.32 -38.64
C ALA A 84 -14.85 4.34 -37.46
N GLU A 85 -13.96 3.35 -37.44
CA GLU A 85 -13.74 2.54 -36.25
C GLU A 85 -12.98 3.32 -35.19
N ALA A 86 -13.09 2.93 -33.91
CA ALA A 86 -12.32 3.53 -32.84
C ALA A 86 -10.81 3.26 -33.05
N HIS A 87 -10.02 4.33 -33.03
CA HIS A 87 -8.57 4.29 -33.08
C HIS A 87 -7.98 4.25 -31.68
N THR A 88 -7.11 3.27 -31.42
CA THR A 88 -6.58 2.97 -30.07
C THR A 88 -5.11 3.35 -29.89
N SER A 89 -4.44 3.83 -30.93
CA SER A 89 -3.03 4.22 -30.85
C SER A 89 -2.87 5.70 -30.50
N THR A 90 -1.81 6.01 -29.73
CA THR A 90 -1.42 7.38 -29.37
C THR A 90 -0.83 8.18 -30.52
N THR A 91 -0.66 7.57 -31.69
CA THR A 91 -0.32 8.24 -32.95
C THR A 91 -1.52 8.22 -33.87
N ALA A 92 -1.92 9.36 -34.45
CA ALA A 92 -3.04 9.42 -35.39
C ALA A 92 -2.82 8.49 -36.61
N PRO A 93 -3.86 7.85 -37.15
CA PRO A 93 -3.73 7.07 -38.37
C PRO A 93 -3.47 7.99 -39.56
N GLU A 94 -2.99 7.41 -40.67
CA GLU A 94 -2.87 8.16 -41.91
C GLU A 94 -4.25 8.66 -42.36
N ALA A 95 -4.30 9.90 -42.87
CA ALA A 95 -5.52 10.49 -43.37
C ALA A 95 -6.11 9.67 -44.53
N ALA A 96 -7.44 9.62 -44.57
CA ALA A 96 -8.19 8.98 -45.64
C ALA A 96 -8.63 10.01 -46.68
N ILE A 97 -8.65 9.57 -47.94
CA ILE A 97 -9.15 10.32 -49.08
C ILE A 97 -10.30 9.50 -49.66
N VAL A 98 -11.51 10.02 -49.53
CA VAL A 98 -12.69 9.45 -50.18
C VAL A 98 -12.76 9.99 -51.59
N THR A 99 -12.73 9.11 -52.60
CA THR A 99 -12.80 9.47 -54.01
C THR A 99 -14.15 9.07 -54.59
N VAL A 100 -14.90 10.06 -55.09
CA VAL A 100 -16.20 9.89 -55.74
C VAL A 100 -16.02 10.02 -57.25
N THR A 101 -16.49 9.03 -58.00
CA THR A 101 -16.36 8.96 -59.47
C THR A 101 -17.71 8.73 -60.12
N ALA A 102 -17.88 9.21 -61.36
CA ALA A 102 -19.05 8.91 -62.18
C ALA A 102 -18.60 8.87 -63.65
N ASN A 103 -18.27 7.66 -64.13
CA ASN A 103 -17.78 7.41 -65.49
C ASN A 103 -16.65 8.39 -65.91
N THR A 104 -16.89 9.25 -66.90
CA THR A 104 -15.91 10.23 -67.41
C THR A 104 -15.94 11.59 -66.71
N ALA A 105 -16.83 11.80 -65.73
CA ALA A 105 -16.88 13.04 -64.95
C ALA A 105 -15.60 13.19 -64.10
N LYS A 106 -15.19 14.45 -63.88
CA LYS A 106 -14.06 14.74 -62.98
C LYS A 106 -14.37 14.24 -61.56
N ALA A 107 -13.48 13.41 -61.02
CA ALA A 107 -13.62 12.87 -59.68
C ALA A 107 -13.59 13.97 -58.60
N ILE A 108 -14.34 13.75 -57.52
CA ILE A 108 -14.38 14.62 -56.35
C ILE A 108 -13.73 13.87 -55.18
N THR A 109 -12.87 14.56 -54.44
CA THR A 109 -12.14 13.99 -53.30
C THR A 109 -12.53 14.71 -52.01
N ILE A 110 -12.77 13.96 -50.95
CA ILE A 110 -13.04 14.47 -49.60
C ILE A 110 -11.93 13.96 -48.66
N ASN A 111 -11.28 14.89 -47.95
CA ASN A 111 -10.26 14.55 -46.98
C ASN A 111 -10.90 14.20 -45.63
N VAL A 112 -10.45 13.11 -45.01
CA VAL A 112 -10.98 12.61 -43.74
C VAL A 112 -9.83 12.31 -42.79
N THR A 113 -9.85 12.91 -41.62
CA THR A 113 -8.83 12.71 -40.58
C THR A 113 -9.45 12.09 -39.33
N GLN A 114 -8.65 11.34 -38.59
CA GLN A 114 -9.02 10.83 -37.28
C GLN A 114 -7.97 11.22 -36.24
N ALA A 115 -8.41 11.65 -35.06
CA ALA A 115 -7.52 12.02 -33.98
C ALA A 115 -6.77 10.80 -33.39
N ALA A 116 -5.58 11.04 -32.83
CA ALA A 116 -4.88 10.05 -32.01
C ALA A 116 -5.66 9.76 -30.72
N TYR A 117 -5.55 8.54 -30.20
CA TYR A 117 -6.03 8.22 -28.86
C TYR A 117 -5.21 8.99 -27.81
N VAL A 118 -5.89 9.72 -26.93
CA VAL A 118 -5.26 10.37 -25.77
C VAL A 118 -5.65 9.55 -24.54
N PRO A 119 -4.74 8.74 -23.97
CA PRO A 119 -5.00 8.05 -22.71
C PRO A 119 -5.29 9.08 -21.61
N GLY A 120 -6.25 8.80 -20.72
CA GLY A 120 -6.46 9.62 -19.53
C GLY A 120 -5.25 9.58 -18.58
N ASP A 121 -5.21 10.42 -17.54
CA ASP A 121 -4.14 10.34 -16.54
C ASP A 121 -4.18 9.00 -15.79
N PRO A 122 -3.02 8.40 -15.45
CA PRO A 122 -2.98 7.16 -14.67
C PRO A 122 -3.58 7.40 -13.28
N GLU A 123 -4.63 6.66 -12.96
CA GLU A 123 -5.29 6.71 -11.66
C GLU A 123 -4.90 5.47 -10.85
N LEU A 124 -4.47 5.65 -9.60
CA LEU A 124 -4.07 4.54 -8.72
C LEU A 124 -5.29 3.68 -8.35
N GLN A 125 -5.30 2.43 -8.79
CA GLN A 125 -6.40 1.49 -8.58
C GLN A 125 -6.18 0.62 -7.33
N SER A 126 -4.95 0.16 -7.09
CA SER A 126 -4.62 -0.67 -5.94
C SER A 126 -3.14 -0.56 -5.57
N ILE A 127 -2.80 -1.00 -4.36
CA ILE A 127 -1.42 -1.16 -3.90
C ILE A 127 -1.20 -2.59 -3.40
N ALA A 128 0.03 -3.09 -3.50
CA ALA A 128 0.42 -4.39 -2.99
C ALA A 128 1.83 -4.34 -2.39
N VAL A 129 2.03 -5.04 -1.27
CA VAL A 129 3.37 -5.32 -0.75
C VAL A 129 3.97 -6.43 -1.61
N THR A 130 4.92 -6.08 -2.48
CA THR A 130 5.55 -7.02 -3.41
C THR A 130 6.84 -7.61 -2.85
N VAL A 131 7.48 -6.91 -1.92
CA VAL A 131 8.57 -7.43 -1.09
C VAL A 131 8.34 -6.95 0.35
N PRO A 132 8.13 -7.85 1.34
CA PRO A 132 8.06 -7.47 2.75
C PRO A 132 9.36 -6.78 3.23
N PRO A 133 9.34 -6.04 4.35
CA PRO A 133 10.57 -5.50 4.91
C PRO A 133 11.51 -6.63 5.35
N ALA A 134 12.81 -6.34 5.38
CA ALA A 134 13.83 -7.32 5.76
C ALA A 134 13.64 -7.80 7.22
N LYS A 135 13.10 -6.95 8.10
CA LYS A 135 12.78 -7.30 9.48
C LYS A 135 11.27 -7.57 9.63
N THR A 136 10.92 -8.82 9.89
CA THR A 136 9.53 -9.28 10.11
C THR A 136 9.28 -9.82 11.51
N THR A 137 10.27 -9.71 12.41
CA THR A 137 10.12 -10.08 13.84
C THR A 137 10.55 -8.95 14.76
N TYR A 138 9.73 -8.69 15.78
CA TYR A 138 9.83 -7.55 16.68
C TYR A 138 9.64 -7.97 18.14
N ASN A 139 10.03 -7.09 19.05
CA ASN A 139 9.68 -7.19 20.46
C ASN A 139 8.40 -6.41 20.76
N VAL A 140 7.82 -6.65 21.93
CA VAL A 140 6.72 -5.82 22.42
C VAL A 140 7.20 -4.37 22.51
N ASP A 141 6.39 -3.45 21.99
CA ASP A 141 6.62 -2.00 21.92
C ASP A 141 7.80 -1.55 21.01
N ASP A 142 8.37 -2.43 20.19
CA ASP A 142 9.35 -2.03 19.17
C ASP A 142 8.73 -1.08 18.12
N VAL A 143 9.60 -0.26 17.50
CA VAL A 143 9.26 0.53 16.31
C VAL A 143 9.44 -0.32 15.05
N ILE A 144 8.52 -0.20 14.09
CA ILE A 144 8.61 -0.90 12.80
C ILE A 144 9.87 -0.46 12.03
N ASP A 145 10.55 -1.41 11.38
CA ASP A 145 11.63 -1.15 10.44
C ASP A 145 11.15 -1.49 9.02
N LEU A 146 11.07 -0.46 8.17
CA LEU A 146 10.59 -0.57 6.79
C LEU A 146 11.73 -0.85 5.78
N ALA A 147 12.97 -1.02 6.24
CA ALA A 147 14.09 -1.28 5.34
C ALA A 147 13.85 -2.54 4.48
N GLY A 148 14.00 -2.38 3.15
CA GLY A 148 13.78 -3.45 2.18
C GLY A 148 12.32 -3.65 1.75
N LEU A 149 11.35 -2.93 2.34
CA LEU A 149 9.96 -2.96 1.90
C LEU A 149 9.84 -2.41 0.48
N VAL A 150 9.13 -3.15 -0.38
CA VAL A 150 8.73 -2.69 -1.72
C VAL A 150 7.21 -2.77 -1.83
N VAL A 151 6.59 -1.62 -2.07
CA VAL A 151 5.15 -1.51 -2.36
C VAL A 151 4.98 -1.09 -3.81
N THR A 152 4.13 -1.80 -4.54
CA THR A 152 3.84 -1.53 -5.95
C THR A 152 2.38 -1.09 -6.12
N GLY A 153 2.16 -0.01 -6.84
CA GLY A 153 0.85 0.50 -7.24
C GLY A 153 0.46 0.03 -8.64
N THR A 154 -0.79 -0.41 -8.80
CA THR A 154 -1.41 -0.70 -10.10
C THR A 154 -2.29 0.47 -10.49
N TYR A 155 -2.18 0.92 -11.74
CA TYR A 155 -2.87 2.09 -12.27
C TYR A 155 -3.87 1.71 -13.35
N SER A 156 -4.83 2.60 -13.65
CA SER A 156 -5.83 2.43 -14.71
C SER A 156 -5.20 2.23 -16.10
N ILE A 157 -4.02 2.80 -16.30
CA ILE A 157 -3.21 2.66 -17.52
C ILE A 157 -1.71 2.61 -17.17
N GLY A 158 -0.91 1.99 -18.05
CA GLY A 158 0.53 1.89 -17.90
C GLY A 158 1.00 0.73 -17.02
N GLU A 159 2.32 0.59 -16.88
CA GLU A 159 2.95 -0.45 -16.08
C GLU A 159 2.88 -0.13 -14.58
N PRO A 160 2.76 -1.14 -13.70
CA PRO A 160 2.82 -0.96 -12.25
C PRO A 160 4.08 -0.21 -11.81
N GLN A 161 3.95 0.69 -10.83
CA GLN A 161 5.05 1.52 -10.35
C GLN A 161 5.34 1.27 -8.87
N THR A 162 6.61 1.32 -8.47
CA THR A 162 6.99 1.31 -7.05
C THR A 162 6.55 2.61 -6.39
N LEU A 163 5.97 2.49 -5.20
CA LEU A 163 5.50 3.60 -4.38
C LEU A 163 6.50 3.86 -3.24
N THR A 164 6.68 5.13 -2.89
CA THR A 164 7.42 5.51 -1.69
C THR A 164 6.49 5.42 -0.48
N VAL A 165 6.92 4.68 0.53
CA VAL A 165 6.22 4.53 1.81
C VAL A 165 6.99 5.30 2.88
N THR A 166 6.27 6.08 3.67
CA THR A 166 6.80 6.82 4.83
C THR A 166 6.14 6.35 6.12
N ASP A 167 6.68 6.74 7.28
CA ASP A 167 6.12 6.37 8.59
C ASP A 167 4.64 6.81 8.75
N ALA A 168 4.22 7.88 8.07
CA ALA A 168 2.84 8.37 8.11
C ALA A 168 1.85 7.45 7.38
N ASP A 169 2.35 6.62 6.46
CA ASP A 169 1.54 5.69 5.66
C ASP A 169 1.35 4.34 6.37
N VAL A 170 2.01 4.12 7.52
CA VAL A 170 2.07 2.82 8.20
C VAL A 170 1.31 2.84 9.53
N THR A 171 0.45 1.84 9.73
CA THR A 171 -0.25 1.61 11.00
C THR A 171 0.01 0.19 11.50
N TYR A 172 0.38 0.05 12.77
CA TYR A 172 0.68 -1.22 13.42
C TYR A 172 0.49 -1.12 14.94
N ASP A 173 0.36 -2.27 15.62
CA ASP A 173 0.31 -2.38 17.08
C ASP A 173 1.14 -3.57 17.57
N PHE A 174 2.28 -3.29 18.21
CA PHE A 174 3.18 -4.28 18.81
C PHE A 174 3.07 -4.34 20.34
N SER A 175 1.98 -3.84 20.93
CA SER A 175 1.79 -3.85 22.40
C SER A 175 1.60 -5.25 23.01
N THR A 176 1.39 -6.27 22.18
CA THR A 176 1.17 -7.67 22.60
C THR A 176 1.90 -8.63 21.68
N THR A 177 2.17 -9.84 22.17
CA THR A 177 2.86 -10.88 21.41
C THR A 177 1.97 -11.53 20.34
N GLY A 178 2.59 -12.31 19.46
CA GLY A 178 1.93 -13.07 18.39
C GLY A 178 2.07 -12.43 17.02
N ILE A 179 1.33 -12.95 16.04
CA ILE A 179 1.30 -12.40 14.68
C ILE A 179 0.54 -11.08 14.70
N LYS A 180 1.15 -10.04 14.11
CA LYS A 180 0.61 -8.69 13.99
C LYS A 180 0.55 -8.29 12.53
N THR A 181 -0.59 -7.75 12.12
CA THR A 181 -0.77 -7.21 10.78
C THR A 181 -0.34 -5.74 10.77
N VAL A 182 0.56 -5.41 9.87
CA VAL A 182 0.97 -4.05 9.55
C VAL A 182 0.21 -3.60 8.31
N THR A 183 -0.39 -2.41 8.38
CA THR A 183 -1.19 -1.84 7.29
C THR A 183 -0.47 -0.64 6.68
N ILE A 184 -0.27 -0.68 5.35
CA ILE A 184 0.20 0.43 4.53
C ILE A 184 -1.02 1.09 3.89
N THR A 185 -1.13 2.42 4.00
CA THR A 185 -2.22 3.22 3.42
C THR A 185 -1.65 4.33 2.55
N ILE A 186 -2.01 4.35 1.27
CA ILE A 186 -1.63 5.42 0.33
C ILE A 186 -2.90 5.93 -0.34
N GLY A 187 -3.29 7.17 -0.03
CA GLY A 187 -4.59 7.71 -0.42
C GLY A 187 -5.72 6.91 0.23
N ASP A 188 -6.61 6.33 -0.59
CA ASP A 188 -7.70 5.46 -0.15
C ASP A 188 -7.40 3.95 -0.33
N LYS A 189 -6.17 3.60 -0.74
CA LYS A 189 -5.75 2.21 -1.00
C LYS A 189 -4.93 1.67 0.16
N THR A 190 -5.13 0.39 0.46
CA THR A 190 -4.42 -0.30 1.55
C THR A 190 -3.78 -1.60 1.08
N ALA A 191 -2.60 -1.92 1.62
CA ALA A 191 -2.00 -3.24 1.56
C ALA A 191 -1.50 -3.64 2.94
N THR A 192 -1.41 -4.94 3.20
CA THR A 192 -1.01 -5.48 4.50
C THR A 192 0.09 -6.50 4.37
N PHE A 193 0.90 -6.62 5.41
CA PHE A 193 1.79 -7.75 5.63
C PHE A 193 1.82 -8.11 7.11
N ASP A 194 2.16 -9.35 7.42
CA ASP A 194 2.24 -9.82 8.79
C ASP A 194 3.69 -9.81 9.28
N VAL A 195 3.84 -9.46 10.54
CA VAL A 195 5.07 -9.59 11.32
C VAL A 195 4.76 -10.38 12.58
N THR A 196 5.78 -10.79 13.33
CA THR A 196 5.56 -11.51 14.59
C THR A 196 6.23 -10.78 15.74
N VAL A 197 5.57 -10.74 16.90
CA VAL A 197 6.04 -10.09 18.12
C VAL A 197 6.30 -11.15 19.21
N GLY A 198 7.55 -11.32 19.65
CA GLY A 198 7.96 -12.34 20.62
C GLY A 198 8.50 -11.74 21.92
N PHE A 199 7.95 -12.13 23.08
CA PHE A 199 8.40 -11.60 24.38
C PHE A 199 8.23 -12.59 25.55
N ILE A 200 9.27 -12.69 26.37
CA ILE A 200 9.28 -13.37 27.67
C ILE A 200 9.76 -12.39 28.75
N SER A 201 8.98 -12.27 29.82
CA SER A 201 9.38 -11.52 31.02
C SER A 201 9.75 -12.48 32.15
N ALA A 202 11.02 -12.46 32.53
CA ALA A 202 11.56 -13.25 33.63
C ALA A 202 11.82 -12.39 34.88
N THR A 203 11.56 -12.98 36.05
CA THR A 203 12.00 -12.37 37.32
C THR A 203 13.51 -12.54 37.50
N SER A 204 14.10 -11.84 38.46
CA SER A 204 15.52 -12.01 38.80
C SER A 204 15.87 -13.45 39.21
N ALA A 205 14.91 -14.22 39.75
CA ALA A 205 15.13 -15.63 40.06
C ALA A 205 15.36 -16.51 38.82
N GLY A 206 15.01 -16.02 37.62
CA GLY A 206 15.03 -16.80 36.39
C GLY A 206 13.92 -17.86 36.39
N GLY A 207 14.13 -18.94 35.64
CA GLY A 207 13.18 -20.04 35.54
C GLY A 207 13.14 -20.70 34.16
N GLN A 208 12.15 -21.57 33.97
CA GLN A 208 11.89 -22.22 32.69
C GLN A 208 10.62 -21.65 32.06
N TYR A 209 10.71 -21.34 30.77
CA TYR A 209 9.62 -20.81 29.96
C TYR A 209 9.40 -21.71 28.76
N THR A 210 8.16 -21.99 28.39
CA THR A 210 7.86 -22.80 27.21
C THR A 210 7.44 -21.92 26.05
N TYR A 211 7.90 -22.27 24.86
CA TYR A 211 7.53 -21.62 23.61
C TYR A 211 7.13 -22.69 22.59
N ASN A 212 5.98 -22.53 21.96
CA ASN A 212 5.51 -23.47 20.94
C ASN A 212 5.95 -23.00 19.56
N ILE A 213 6.75 -23.82 18.89
CA ILE A 213 7.19 -23.62 17.51
C ILE A 213 6.17 -24.28 16.59
N ILE A 214 5.73 -23.54 15.58
CA ILE A 214 4.94 -24.05 14.46
C ILE A 214 5.81 -23.92 13.21
N ALA A 215 6.12 -25.03 12.55
CA ALA A 215 7.05 -25.05 11.42
C ALA A 215 6.77 -26.19 10.45
N ASP A 216 6.83 -25.88 9.15
CA ASP A 216 6.77 -26.86 8.07
C ASP A 216 8.19 -27.22 7.61
N GLY A 217 8.90 -27.97 8.46
CA GLY A 217 10.28 -28.42 8.18
C GLY A 217 11.18 -28.53 9.40
N THR A 218 12.48 -28.61 9.17
CA THR A 218 13.49 -28.52 10.23
C THR A 218 13.75 -27.08 10.61
N TRP A 219 14.09 -26.87 11.88
CA TRP A 219 14.47 -25.56 12.40
C TRP A 219 15.64 -25.69 13.37
N THR A 220 16.37 -24.59 13.57
CA THR A 220 17.40 -24.42 14.60
C THR A 220 16.99 -23.34 15.58
N ALA A 221 17.50 -23.39 16.81
CA ALA A 221 17.28 -22.40 17.85
C ALA A 221 18.60 -22.07 18.55
N SER A 222 18.86 -20.79 18.78
CA SER A 222 20.08 -20.33 19.44
C SER A 222 19.79 -19.11 20.31
N SER A 223 20.57 -18.90 21.36
CA SER A 223 20.53 -17.69 22.18
C SER A 223 21.83 -16.92 21.98
N ASN A 224 21.75 -15.59 22.00
CA ASN A 224 22.93 -14.71 21.98
C ASN A 224 23.64 -14.60 23.33
N GLU A 225 23.02 -15.07 24.41
CA GLU A 225 23.49 -14.90 25.78
C GLU A 225 23.58 -16.24 26.52
N SER A 226 24.65 -16.45 27.31
CA SER A 226 24.88 -17.74 27.98
C SER A 226 23.97 -18.01 29.18
N TRP A 227 23.42 -16.96 29.79
CA TRP A 227 22.47 -17.06 30.92
C TRP A 227 21.05 -17.41 30.48
N CYS A 228 20.75 -17.37 29.18
CA CYS A 228 19.48 -17.75 28.60
C CYS A 228 19.73 -18.85 27.57
N ASN A 229 19.36 -20.10 27.85
CA ASN A 229 19.60 -21.20 26.90
C ASN A 229 18.30 -21.88 26.47
N VAL A 230 18.36 -22.54 25.32
CA VAL A 230 17.26 -23.36 24.79
C VAL A 230 17.51 -24.83 25.10
N SER A 231 16.45 -25.60 25.37
CA SER A 231 16.54 -27.02 25.73
C SER A 231 17.17 -27.90 24.66
N HIS A 232 17.05 -27.47 23.39
CA HIS A 232 17.62 -28.13 22.23
C HIS A 232 17.82 -27.07 21.14
N ALA A 233 18.89 -27.23 20.36
CA ALA A 233 19.30 -26.24 19.35
C ALA A 233 18.69 -26.51 17.97
N SER A 234 17.88 -27.57 17.83
CA SER A 234 17.20 -27.92 16.59
C SER A 234 16.03 -28.87 16.83
N GLY A 235 15.14 -28.91 15.84
CA GLY A 235 14.04 -29.86 15.78
C GLY A 235 13.35 -29.85 14.41
N SER A 236 12.18 -30.48 14.34
CA SER A 236 11.38 -30.57 13.13
C SER A 236 9.89 -30.52 13.43
N GLY A 237 9.12 -30.01 12.47
CA GLY A 237 7.68 -29.85 12.64
C GLY A 237 7.34 -28.93 13.81
N ASN A 238 6.10 -29.05 14.27
CA ASN A 238 5.65 -28.38 15.48
C ASN A 238 6.32 -29.00 16.71
N ALA A 239 6.82 -28.17 17.62
CA ALA A 239 7.55 -28.61 18.80
C ALA A 239 7.44 -27.61 19.95
N THR A 240 7.69 -28.07 21.16
CA THR A 240 7.84 -27.18 22.32
C THR A 240 9.32 -26.97 22.63
N LEU A 241 9.75 -25.71 22.64
CA LEU A 241 11.06 -25.25 23.06
C LEU A 241 10.99 -24.81 24.53
N THR A 242 11.86 -25.33 25.38
CA THR A 242 12.00 -24.81 26.74
C THR A 242 13.18 -23.84 26.79
N ILE A 243 12.94 -22.66 27.34
CA ILE A 243 13.89 -21.57 27.49
C ILE A 243 14.25 -21.48 28.96
N ASN A 244 15.51 -21.76 29.27
CA ASN A 244 16.05 -21.76 30.62
C ASN A 244 16.77 -20.44 30.87
N VAL A 245 16.26 -19.66 31.82
CA VAL A 245 16.82 -18.39 32.24
C VAL A 245 17.49 -18.58 33.60
N ALA A 246 18.80 -18.37 33.66
CA ALA A 246 19.55 -18.40 34.92
C ALA A 246 19.18 -17.21 35.81
N ALA A 247 19.33 -17.36 37.12
CA ALA A 247 19.14 -16.26 38.05
C ALA A 247 20.06 -15.08 37.71
N HIS A 248 19.56 -13.87 37.96
CA HIS A 248 20.25 -12.61 37.77
C HIS A 248 20.35 -11.92 39.11
N THR A 249 21.57 -11.50 39.49
CA THR A 249 21.86 -10.96 40.82
C THR A 249 22.27 -9.48 40.81
N GLU A 250 22.19 -8.83 39.66
CA GLU A 250 22.58 -7.42 39.52
C GLU A 250 21.35 -6.50 39.59
N LYS A 251 21.60 -5.25 39.99
CA LYS A 251 20.57 -4.20 40.15
C LYS A 251 20.16 -3.52 38.85
N THR A 252 20.68 -4.00 37.73
CA THR A 252 20.35 -3.56 36.37
C THR A 252 19.67 -4.69 35.63
N PRO A 253 18.53 -4.47 34.94
CA PRO A 253 17.91 -5.51 34.15
C PRO A 253 18.82 -5.94 32.99
N ARG A 254 18.63 -7.16 32.48
CA ARG A 254 19.34 -7.69 31.31
C ARG A 254 18.38 -8.33 30.31
N SER A 255 18.81 -8.49 29.06
CA SER A 255 17.99 -9.07 28.00
C SER A 255 18.79 -10.00 27.09
N ALA A 256 18.15 -11.07 26.64
CA ALA A 256 18.67 -12.00 25.63
C ALA A 256 17.71 -12.08 24.45
N THR A 257 18.24 -12.49 23.31
CA THR A 257 17.48 -12.77 22.09
C THR A 257 17.71 -14.22 21.71
N ILE A 258 16.61 -14.96 21.57
CA ILE A 258 16.61 -16.30 21.02
C ILE A 258 16.21 -16.21 19.56
N ILE A 259 17.04 -16.76 18.67
CA ILE A 259 16.82 -16.80 17.23
C ILE A 259 16.45 -18.23 16.84
N ILE A 260 15.30 -18.38 16.20
CA ILE A 260 14.79 -19.63 15.64
C ILE A 260 14.78 -19.51 14.11
N THR A 261 15.52 -20.37 13.42
CA THR A 261 15.65 -20.32 11.95
C THR A 261 15.05 -21.58 11.34
N GLY A 262 14.07 -21.41 10.45
CA GLY A 262 13.46 -22.50 9.67
C GLY A 262 13.67 -22.31 8.16
N ASN A 263 12.70 -22.73 7.36
CA ASN A 263 12.72 -22.53 5.90
C ASN A 263 12.40 -21.08 5.45
N GLY A 264 12.10 -20.18 6.38
CA GLY A 264 11.81 -18.77 6.14
C GLY A 264 12.70 -17.84 6.96
N GLU A 265 12.28 -16.58 7.08
CA GLU A 265 13.01 -15.57 7.87
C GLU A 265 13.18 -16.00 9.34
N PRO A 266 14.32 -15.68 9.98
CA PRO A 266 14.54 -16.01 11.38
C PRO A 266 13.50 -15.36 12.31
N TYR A 267 12.95 -16.16 13.21
CA TYR A 267 12.05 -15.72 14.26
C TYR A 267 12.83 -15.40 15.54
N SER A 268 12.68 -14.18 16.05
CA SER A 268 13.33 -13.72 17.29
C SER A 268 12.37 -13.69 18.48
N ILE A 269 12.84 -14.14 19.65
CA ILE A 269 12.14 -14.01 20.94
C ILE A 269 13.04 -13.19 21.85
N THR A 270 12.55 -12.07 22.36
CA THR A 270 13.26 -11.35 23.43
C THR A 270 12.88 -11.88 24.79
N VAL A 271 13.91 -12.14 25.60
CA VAL A 271 13.81 -12.54 27.00
C VAL A 271 14.35 -11.39 27.83
N ALA A 272 13.44 -10.62 28.45
CA ALA A 272 13.79 -9.57 29.40
C ALA A 272 13.81 -10.16 30.82
N GLN A 273 14.92 -9.98 31.53
CA GLN A 273 15.06 -10.40 32.92
C GLN A 273 15.21 -9.20 33.85
N MET A 274 14.34 -9.14 34.85
CA MET A 274 14.36 -8.08 35.86
C MET A 274 15.63 -8.12 36.71
N SER A 275 16.04 -6.96 37.21
CA SER A 275 17.10 -6.82 38.21
C SER A 275 16.73 -7.48 39.54
N GLU A 276 17.74 -7.94 40.27
CA GLU A 276 17.55 -8.41 41.64
C GLU A 276 17.36 -7.24 42.60
N PHE A 277 16.34 -7.33 43.45
CA PHE A 277 16.18 -6.45 44.59
C PHE A 277 16.55 -7.20 45.86
N VAL A 278 17.67 -6.81 46.47
CA VAL A 278 18.11 -7.33 47.77
C VAL A 278 18.20 -6.15 48.74
N ILE A 279 17.48 -6.27 49.86
CA ILE A 279 17.58 -5.32 50.97
C ILE A 279 18.95 -5.51 51.62
N ASP A 280 19.83 -4.51 51.46
CA ASP A 280 21.12 -4.51 52.14
C ASP A 280 20.96 -4.15 53.62
N ARG A 281 20.74 -5.17 54.46
CA ARG A 281 20.64 -5.00 55.91
C ARG A 281 21.98 -4.64 56.56
N ASN A 282 23.11 -4.64 55.86
CA ASN A 282 24.38 -4.15 56.43
C ASN A 282 24.44 -2.61 56.47
N LEU A 283 23.52 -1.93 55.79
CA LEU A 283 23.26 -0.49 55.95
C LEU A 283 22.47 -0.16 57.24
N SER A 284 22.08 -1.18 58.01
CA SER A 284 21.65 -0.96 59.39
C SER A 284 22.88 -0.45 60.15
N TRP A 285 22.78 0.78 60.66
CA TRP A 285 23.88 1.59 61.19
C TRP A 285 24.97 0.74 61.86
N THR A 286 26.17 0.83 61.30
CA THR A 286 27.41 0.31 61.88
C THR A 286 28.21 1.47 62.43
N GLU A 287 28.68 1.36 63.66
CA GLU A 287 29.63 2.28 64.27
C GLU A 287 30.89 2.40 63.40
N ALA A 288 31.70 3.45 63.56
CA ALA A 288 32.95 3.63 62.81
C ALA A 288 33.95 2.45 62.97
N ASN A 289 33.74 1.59 63.98
CA ASN A 289 34.52 0.39 64.26
C ASN A 289 33.87 -0.91 63.72
N GLY A 290 32.77 -0.83 62.98
CA GLY A 290 32.04 -1.97 62.41
C GLY A 290 31.06 -2.69 63.35
N ALA A 291 30.89 -2.21 64.59
CA ALA A 291 29.90 -2.78 65.52
C ALA A 291 28.47 -2.36 65.15
N ARG A 292 27.50 -3.25 65.35
CA ARG A 292 26.07 -2.92 65.21
C ARG A 292 25.63 -2.05 66.38
N HIS A 293 24.93 -0.96 66.12
CA HIS A 293 24.26 -0.20 67.18
C HIS A 293 23.21 -1.07 67.88
N THR A 294 22.96 -0.87 69.18
CA THR A 294 21.92 -1.59 69.93
C THR A 294 20.71 -0.72 70.28
N THR A 295 20.82 0.59 70.03
CA THR A 295 19.77 1.61 70.20
C THR A 295 19.98 2.72 69.17
N ILE A 296 18.90 3.43 68.80
CA ILE A 296 19.02 4.65 67.99
C ILE A 296 19.64 5.75 68.87
N PRO A 297 20.72 6.42 68.43
CA PRO A 297 21.26 7.57 69.14
C PRO A 297 20.21 8.67 69.34
N ALA A 298 20.21 9.31 70.51
CA ALA A 298 19.19 10.31 70.87
C ALA A 298 19.14 11.54 69.94
N ASP A 299 20.17 11.76 69.13
CA ASP A 299 20.30 12.82 68.14
C ASP A 299 19.82 12.43 66.73
N LYS A 300 19.34 11.19 66.53
CA LYS A 300 18.88 10.70 65.22
C LYS A 300 17.35 10.62 65.15
N ASN A 301 16.81 11.08 64.01
CA ASN A 301 15.40 10.91 63.68
C ASN A 301 15.13 9.51 63.13
N GLN A 302 13.96 8.97 63.44
CA GLN A 302 13.43 7.73 62.87
C GLN A 302 12.16 8.04 62.08
N TRP A 303 11.91 7.29 61.02
CA TRP A 303 10.63 7.31 60.32
C TRP A 303 9.53 6.82 61.26
N ASN A 304 8.53 7.68 61.50
CA ASN A 304 7.36 7.37 62.31
C ASN A 304 6.15 7.08 61.41
N ASN A 305 5.18 6.35 61.96
CA ASN A 305 3.96 6.01 61.22
C ASN A 305 3.22 7.27 60.74
N GLY A 306 2.95 7.35 59.44
CA GLY A 306 2.26 8.47 58.81
C GLY A 306 3.18 9.62 58.34
N GLU A 307 4.49 9.52 58.56
CA GLU A 307 5.45 10.41 57.90
C GLU A 307 5.58 10.04 56.42
N VAL A 308 5.86 11.04 55.59
CA VAL A 308 5.92 10.87 54.13
C VAL A 308 7.21 11.50 53.61
N LEU A 309 8.00 10.72 52.89
CA LEU A 309 9.10 11.22 52.06
C LEU A 309 8.62 11.41 50.63
N GLU A 310 8.56 12.65 50.14
CA GLU A 310 8.44 12.93 48.70
C GLU A 310 9.80 12.63 48.05
N TYR A 311 9.94 11.44 47.47
CA TYR A 311 11.18 11.02 46.82
C TYR A 311 11.35 11.68 45.45
N LYS A 312 10.26 11.80 44.70
CA LYS A 312 10.25 12.41 43.37
C LYS A 312 8.91 13.07 43.08
N LYS A 313 8.95 14.19 42.35
CA LYS A 313 7.75 14.87 41.85
C LYS A 313 7.73 14.85 40.33
N ALA A 314 6.54 14.70 39.76
CA ALA A 314 6.31 14.78 38.33
C ALA A 314 6.65 16.17 37.82
N THR A 315 7.29 16.23 36.66
CA THR A 315 7.58 17.47 35.92
C THR A 315 6.60 17.68 34.77
N LYS A 316 5.83 16.65 34.41
CA LYS A 316 4.80 16.69 33.35
C LYS A 316 3.43 16.27 33.87
N GLY A 317 2.41 17.03 33.49
CA GLY A 317 1.01 16.78 33.87
C GLY A 317 0.75 16.93 35.37
N ALA A 318 -0.38 16.40 35.83
CA ALA A 318 -0.73 16.39 37.26
C ALA A 318 0.11 15.38 38.08
N GLY A 319 0.80 14.45 37.40
CA GLY A 319 1.54 13.36 38.01
C GLY A 319 0.66 12.21 38.50
N VAL A 320 1.11 10.98 38.27
CA VAL A 320 0.54 9.76 38.86
C VAL A 320 1.25 9.49 40.18
N ASN A 321 0.49 9.40 41.27
CA ASN A 321 1.04 9.14 42.60
C ASN A 321 1.33 7.65 42.76
N LEU A 322 2.58 7.31 43.00
CA LEU A 322 3.00 5.98 43.45
C LEU A 322 3.47 6.09 44.91
N VAL A 323 2.99 5.15 45.71
CA VAL A 323 3.33 5.06 47.12
C VAL A 323 4.11 3.77 47.35
N ILE A 324 5.31 3.91 47.91
CA ILE A 324 6.14 2.80 48.34
C ILE A 324 6.00 2.68 49.84
N ILE A 325 5.55 1.50 50.26
CA ILE A 325 5.45 1.10 51.67
C ILE A 325 6.20 -0.21 51.84
N GLY A 326 6.63 -0.47 53.07
CA GLY A 326 7.22 -1.75 53.43
C GLY A 326 7.01 -2.07 54.90
N ASP A 327 6.91 -3.35 55.21
CA ASP A 327 6.86 -3.89 56.56
C ASP A 327 8.17 -4.64 56.91
N ALA A 328 8.21 -5.28 58.07
CA ALA A 328 9.35 -6.11 58.51
C ALA A 328 10.70 -5.39 58.68
N PHE A 329 10.67 -4.07 58.88
CA PHE A 329 11.81 -3.27 59.34
C PHE A 329 11.79 -3.14 60.87
N ASN A 330 12.93 -3.39 61.50
CA ASN A 330 13.09 -3.12 62.92
C ASN A 330 13.37 -1.62 63.16
N GLN A 331 13.33 -1.20 64.43
CA GLN A 331 13.50 0.20 64.79
C GLN A 331 14.79 0.83 64.22
N MET A 332 15.92 0.11 64.23
CA MET A 332 17.18 0.63 63.69
C MET A 332 17.16 0.81 62.18
N GLU A 333 16.44 -0.07 61.47
CA GLU A 333 16.29 -0.02 60.01
C GLU A 333 15.40 1.16 59.57
N LEU A 334 14.55 1.68 60.47
CA LEU A 334 13.71 2.87 60.28
C LEU A 334 14.42 4.20 60.57
N ALA A 335 15.68 4.19 61.02
CA ALA A 335 16.45 5.43 61.14
C ALA A 335 16.56 6.13 59.78
N VAL A 336 16.41 7.46 59.75
CA VAL A 336 16.52 8.25 58.51
C VAL A 336 17.87 7.98 57.83
N GLY A 337 17.83 7.71 56.53
CA GLY A 337 18.99 7.32 55.72
C GLY A 337 19.44 5.86 55.87
N SER A 338 18.76 5.03 56.68
CA SER A 338 19.10 3.61 56.87
C SER A 338 18.37 2.69 55.87
N VAL A 339 18.28 1.40 56.20
CA VAL A 339 17.83 0.30 55.33
C VAL A 339 16.46 0.56 54.74
N TYR A 340 15.48 1.02 55.53
CA TYR A 340 14.13 1.28 55.03
C TYR A 340 14.14 2.35 53.92
N GLU A 341 14.75 3.50 54.18
CA GLU A 341 14.78 4.61 53.22
C GLU A 341 15.61 4.26 51.98
N THR A 342 16.79 3.67 52.16
CA THR A 342 17.69 3.33 51.05
C THR A 342 17.12 2.25 50.15
N SER A 343 16.51 1.21 50.73
CA SER A 343 15.86 0.15 49.95
C SER A 343 14.60 0.64 49.23
N SER A 344 13.81 1.51 49.85
CA SER A 344 12.63 2.11 49.23
C SER A 344 12.98 3.02 48.05
N LYS A 345 14.07 3.80 48.16
CA LYS A 345 14.61 4.61 47.06
C LYS A 345 15.12 3.74 45.91
N GLU A 346 15.86 2.67 46.20
CA GLU A 346 16.32 1.73 45.16
C GLU A 346 15.14 1.07 44.45
N LEU A 347 14.09 0.68 45.18
CA LEU A 347 12.87 0.12 44.57
C LEU A 347 12.21 1.12 43.62
N ALA A 348 12.14 2.41 44.00
CA ALA A 348 11.64 3.47 43.12
C ALA A 348 12.49 3.61 41.85
N ASP A 349 13.82 3.63 42.01
CA ASP A 349 14.73 3.74 40.88
C ASP A 349 14.65 2.52 39.96
N MET A 350 14.51 1.31 40.53
CA MET A 350 14.32 0.07 39.78
C MET A 350 13.03 0.09 38.97
N PHE A 351 11.92 0.54 39.55
CA PHE A 351 10.66 0.72 38.83
C PHE A 351 10.84 1.63 37.61
N PHE A 352 11.61 2.70 37.76
CA PHE A 352 11.93 3.62 36.67
C PHE A 352 12.91 3.06 35.63
N ARG A 353 13.69 2.03 35.95
CA ARG A 353 14.54 1.33 34.97
C ARG A 353 13.77 0.34 34.10
N MET A 354 12.51 0.02 34.45
CA MET A 354 11.69 -0.89 33.65
C MET A 354 11.41 -0.29 32.26
N PRO A 355 11.58 -1.03 31.15
CA PRO A 355 11.42 -0.50 29.79
C PRO A 355 10.11 0.25 29.56
N VAL A 356 8.99 -0.31 30.03
CA VAL A 356 7.65 0.28 29.88
C VAL A 356 7.42 1.55 30.70
N VAL A 357 8.22 1.79 31.75
CA VAL A 357 8.06 2.94 32.66
C VAL A 357 9.12 4.01 32.41
N ARG A 358 10.30 3.61 31.92
CA ARG A 358 11.49 4.45 31.80
C ARG A 358 11.24 5.76 31.06
N ASP A 359 10.47 5.71 29.98
CA ASP A 359 10.25 6.89 29.13
C ASP A 359 9.12 7.80 29.69
N TYR A 360 8.41 7.34 30.72
CA TYR A 360 7.33 8.06 31.40
C TYR A 360 7.70 8.55 32.81
N GLN A 361 8.97 8.44 33.20
CA GLN A 361 9.49 8.81 34.52
C GLN A 361 9.10 10.22 34.98
N GLU A 362 8.93 11.16 34.06
CA GLU A 362 8.56 12.57 34.31
C GLU A 362 7.09 12.76 34.74
N TYR A 363 6.25 11.74 34.59
CA TYR A 363 4.83 11.77 34.92
C TYR A 363 4.50 11.18 36.29
N PHE A 364 5.49 10.79 37.11
CA PHE A 364 5.24 10.13 38.39
C PHE A 364 5.67 10.98 39.60
N ASN A 365 4.80 11.01 40.61
CA ASN A 365 5.15 11.43 41.97
C ASN A 365 5.42 10.16 42.79
N ILE A 366 6.57 10.07 43.47
CA ILE A 366 6.90 8.94 44.35
C ILE A 366 6.91 9.41 45.79
N TYR A 367 6.12 8.74 46.61
CA TYR A 367 6.08 8.92 48.06
C TYR A 367 6.52 7.63 48.76
N ILE A 368 7.36 7.74 49.77
CA ILE A 368 7.80 6.64 50.63
C ILE A 368 7.16 6.85 52.01
N LEU A 369 6.42 5.85 52.49
CA LEU A 369 5.55 5.89 53.69
C LEU A 369 5.87 4.82 54.73
#